data_AF-A0A966MMG7-F1
#
_entry.id   AF-A0A966MMG7-F1
#
_cell.length_a   1.000
_cell.length_b   1.000
_cell.length_c   1.000
_cell.angle_alpha   90.00
_cell.angle_beta   90.00
_cell.angle_gamma   90.00
#
_symmetry.space_group_name_H-M   'P 1'
#
loop_
_entity.id
_entity.type
_entity.pdbx_description
1 polymer ?
#
loop_
_entity_poly.entity_id
_entity_poly.type
_entity_poly.pdbx_seq_one_letter_code
_entity_poly.pdbx_strand_id
1 'polypeptide(L)'
;MFFDVSQENKDTDIEALSQGLLAYPATLSPKYFYDAMGSVLFDAITLLPEYYPTRTEHHILVAHAHAIHAQLPKQATWVDLGAGSCQKAAHLFSRTLPATYMAVDISSAYLANQLKDLQAQHPQVNMVGVGMDFSQSLTFPAALQQQLSAHPVLTLYLGSSLGNFTPTEALSFLQRIAALCQQGQPGSGLLIGIDLVKETHTLERAYADDLGVTAAFNLNVLRRVNHLLGSDFDVRDWQHCARFNTQASRIEMHLQAKHDLLVQWNGHQRHFNQGETIHTENSYKWSIDQFTDQLRAAGFSSIQHWTDPLVHFAVFWAQ
;
A
#
# COMPACT_ATOMS: atom_id res chain seq x y z
N MET A 1 1.42 -13.54 -17.76
CA MET A 1 -0.05 -13.57 -17.97
C MET A 1 -0.67 -12.42 -17.17
N PHE A 2 -1.78 -11.81 -17.59
CA PHE A 2 -2.40 -10.70 -16.84
C PHE A 2 -3.92 -10.90 -16.73
N PHE A 3 -4.46 -10.74 -15.52
CA PHE A 3 -5.88 -10.78 -15.23
C PHE A 3 -6.30 -9.42 -14.68
N ASP A 4 -7.23 -8.75 -15.35
CA ASP A 4 -7.85 -7.56 -14.78
C ASP A 4 -9.19 -7.94 -14.17
N VAL A 5 -9.23 -7.98 -12.83
CA VAL A 5 -10.46 -8.18 -12.06
C VAL A 5 -10.87 -6.91 -11.32
N SER A 6 -10.20 -5.78 -11.61
CA SER A 6 -10.68 -4.47 -11.22
C SER A 6 -11.93 -4.19 -12.05
N GLN A 7 -13.05 -4.69 -11.56
CA GLN A 7 -14.31 -4.07 -11.93
C GLN A 7 -14.27 -2.71 -11.24
N GLU A 8 -13.83 -1.66 -11.95
CA GLU A 8 -14.23 -0.30 -11.64
C GLU A 8 -15.76 -0.33 -11.62
N ASN A 9 -16.35 -0.60 -10.46
CA ASN A 9 -17.76 -0.43 -10.27
C ASN A 9 -17.93 1.07 -10.12
N LYS A 10 -17.86 1.78 -11.26
CA LYS A 10 -17.76 3.23 -11.34
C LYS A 10 -18.83 3.90 -10.49
N ASP A 11 -20.02 3.33 -10.46
CA ASP A 11 -21.14 3.80 -9.65
C ASP A 11 -20.83 3.72 -8.14
N THR A 12 -20.22 2.63 -7.68
CA THR A 12 -19.80 2.46 -6.27
C THR A 12 -18.68 3.44 -5.90
N ASP A 13 -17.71 3.66 -6.80
CA ASP A 13 -16.62 4.62 -6.55
C ASP A 13 -17.14 6.07 -6.56
N ILE A 14 -18.07 6.40 -7.47
CA ILE A 14 -18.74 7.71 -7.51
C ILE A 14 -19.52 7.95 -6.22
N GLU A 15 -20.32 6.98 -5.77
CA GLU A 15 -21.08 7.12 -4.53
C GLU A 15 -20.15 7.27 -3.32
N ALA A 16 -19.11 6.44 -3.20
CA ALA A 16 -18.15 6.51 -2.11
C ALA A 16 -17.41 7.85 -2.07
N LEU A 17 -16.97 8.37 -3.22
CA LEU A 17 -16.32 9.67 -3.32
C LEU A 17 -17.27 10.81 -2.94
N SER A 18 -18.52 10.78 -3.44
CA SER A 18 -19.53 11.79 -3.11
C SER A 18 -19.82 11.81 -1.61
N GLN A 19 -20.01 10.63 -0.99
CA GLN A 19 -20.24 10.52 0.45
C GLN A 19 -19.04 10.97 1.28
N GLY A 20 -17.82 10.60 0.90
CA GLY A 20 -16.60 11.06 1.56
C GLY A 20 -16.46 12.59 1.51
N LEU A 21 -16.76 13.17 0.35
CA LEU A 21 -16.80 14.62 0.18
C LEU A 21 -17.96 15.30 0.89
N LEU A 22 -19.04 14.63 1.28
CA LEU A 22 -20.15 15.24 2.04
C LEU A 22 -20.04 15.03 3.56
N ALA A 23 -19.20 14.10 4.00
CA ALA A 23 -18.99 13.79 5.42
C ALA A 23 -18.35 14.94 6.22
N TYR A 24 -18.61 15.03 7.53
CA TYR A 24 -17.93 15.99 8.40
C TYR A 24 -17.14 15.26 9.49
N PRO A 25 -15.79 15.24 9.43
CA PRO A 25 -14.91 15.89 8.44
C PRO A 25 -14.94 15.21 7.05
N ALA A 26 -14.55 15.95 6.00
CA ALA A 26 -14.46 15.41 4.64
C ALA A 26 -13.32 14.40 4.52
N THR A 27 -13.52 13.35 3.71
CA THR A 27 -12.51 12.32 3.48
C THR A 27 -12.41 11.91 2.01
N LEU A 28 -11.22 11.48 1.61
CA LEU A 28 -10.96 10.78 0.36
C LEU A 28 -10.16 9.51 0.68
N SER A 29 -10.52 8.39 0.05
CA SER A 29 -9.77 7.14 0.24
C SER A 29 -8.40 7.22 -0.46
N PRO A 30 -7.30 6.78 0.18
CA PRO A 30 -5.97 6.80 -0.42
C PRO A 30 -5.84 5.88 -1.64
N LYS A 31 -6.78 4.94 -1.85
CA LYS A 31 -6.80 4.10 -3.07
C LYS A 31 -6.88 4.94 -4.35
N TYR A 32 -7.45 6.15 -4.28
CA TYR A 32 -7.57 7.05 -5.42
C TYR A 32 -6.30 7.83 -5.74
N PHE A 33 -5.23 7.71 -4.94
CA PHE A 33 -3.93 8.26 -5.33
C PHE A 33 -3.32 7.53 -6.53
N TYR A 34 -3.56 6.23 -6.68
CA TYR A 34 -2.74 5.35 -7.53
C TYR A 34 -3.25 5.25 -8.98
N ASP A 35 -3.60 6.38 -9.58
CA ASP A 35 -3.66 6.46 -11.04
C ASP A 35 -2.23 6.41 -11.65
N ALA A 36 -2.11 6.46 -12.98
CA ALA A 36 -0.81 6.37 -13.63
C ALA A 36 0.16 7.48 -13.17
N MET A 37 -0.33 8.71 -12.96
CA MET A 37 0.49 9.83 -12.50
C MET A 37 0.86 9.70 -11.03
N GLY A 38 -0.10 9.36 -10.18
CA GLY A 38 0.15 9.18 -8.75
C GLY A 38 1.08 8.01 -8.46
N SER A 39 1.04 6.94 -9.26
CA SER A 39 2.01 5.85 -9.16
C SER A 39 3.45 6.32 -9.45
N VAL A 40 3.64 7.15 -10.48
CA VAL A 40 4.93 7.76 -10.79
C VAL A 40 5.39 8.74 -9.69
N LEU A 41 4.47 9.53 -9.13
CA LEU A 41 4.77 10.42 -8.01
C LEU A 41 5.18 9.62 -6.77
N PHE A 42 4.53 8.49 -6.49
CA PHE A 42 4.91 7.61 -5.39
C PHE A 42 6.29 7.00 -5.60
N ASP A 43 6.62 6.53 -6.81
CA ASP A 43 7.99 6.10 -7.12
C ASP A 43 9.01 7.20 -6.82
N ALA A 44 8.72 8.44 -7.19
CA ALA A 44 9.58 9.58 -6.87
C ALA A 44 9.69 9.83 -5.36
N ILE A 45 8.59 9.69 -4.60
CA ILE A 45 8.60 9.78 -3.13
C ILE A 45 9.59 8.77 -2.55
N THR A 46 9.64 7.55 -3.07
CA THR A 46 10.54 6.50 -2.55
C THR A 46 12.03 6.84 -2.64
N LEU A 47 12.39 7.83 -3.47
CA LEU A 47 13.76 8.29 -3.70
C LEU A 47 14.13 9.54 -2.87
N LEU A 48 13.16 10.14 -2.18
CA LEU A 48 13.39 11.36 -1.39
C LEU A 48 14.29 11.08 -0.17
N PRO A 49 15.20 12.00 0.18
CA PRO A 49 16.03 11.86 1.37
C PRO A 49 15.20 11.84 2.66
N GLU A 50 14.04 12.50 2.72
CA GLU A 50 13.16 12.47 3.88
C GLU A 50 12.36 11.17 3.99
N TYR A 51 11.99 10.54 2.87
CA TYR A 51 11.20 9.32 2.86
C TYR A 51 12.06 8.07 3.10
N TYR A 52 12.37 7.82 4.36
CA TYR A 52 13.17 6.66 4.77
C TYR A 52 12.55 5.26 4.57
N PRO A 53 11.22 5.03 4.59
CA PRO A 53 10.66 3.69 4.66
C PRO A 53 11.23 2.72 3.61
N THR A 54 11.23 3.11 2.32
CA THR A 54 11.68 2.23 1.23
C THR A 54 13.15 1.82 1.36
N ARG A 55 14.04 2.78 1.64
CA ARG A 55 15.48 2.48 1.77
C ARG A 55 15.80 1.70 3.05
N THR A 56 15.08 1.97 4.14
CA THR A 56 15.26 1.27 5.41
C THR A 56 14.78 -0.17 5.30
N GLU A 57 13.61 -0.40 4.70
CA GLU A 57 13.11 -1.75 4.41
C GLU A 57 14.09 -2.54 3.53
N HIS A 58 14.57 -1.92 2.44
CA HIS A 58 15.56 -2.55 1.57
C HIS A 58 16.85 -2.92 2.33
N HIS A 59 17.34 -2.02 3.19
CA HIS A 59 18.51 -2.30 4.02
C HIS A 59 18.31 -3.52 4.92
N ILE A 60 17.13 -3.67 5.53
CA ILE A 60 16.79 -4.84 6.36
C ILE A 60 16.81 -6.12 5.52
N LEU A 61 16.16 -6.10 4.35
CA LEU A 61 16.10 -7.25 3.44
C LEU A 61 17.50 -7.69 2.99
N VAL A 62 18.42 -6.75 2.77
CA VAL A 62 19.82 -7.04 2.38
C VAL A 62 20.65 -7.51 3.57
N ALA A 63 20.62 -6.79 4.70
CA ALA A 63 21.43 -7.08 5.88
C ALA A 63 21.07 -8.43 6.52
N HIS A 64 19.79 -8.76 6.55
CA HIS A 64 19.28 -10.00 7.15
C HIS A 64 18.91 -11.06 6.11
N ALA A 65 19.38 -10.91 4.86
CA ALA A 65 18.99 -11.76 3.75
C ALA A 65 19.14 -13.26 4.04
N HIS A 66 20.24 -13.68 4.67
CA HIS A 66 20.43 -15.09 5.01
C HIS A 66 19.33 -15.61 5.97
N ALA A 67 19.03 -14.86 7.03
CA ALA A 67 18.03 -15.27 8.02
C ALA A 67 16.62 -15.24 7.44
N ILE A 68 16.28 -14.21 6.67
CA ILE A 68 14.96 -14.08 6.00
C ILE A 68 14.77 -15.22 5.00
N HIS A 69 15.72 -15.42 4.08
CA HIS A 69 15.61 -16.45 3.04
C HIS A 69 15.61 -17.87 3.59
N ALA A 70 16.15 -18.11 4.79
CA ALA A 70 16.06 -19.40 5.47
C ALA A 70 14.63 -19.73 5.94
N GLN A 71 13.77 -18.72 6.14
CA GLN A 71 12.36 -18.91 6.49
C GLN A 71 11.46 -19.12 5.27
N LEU A 72 11.83 -18.57 4.11
CA LEU A 72 10.97 -18.57 2.93
C LEU A 72 10.78 -19.99 2.37
N PRO A 73 9.53 -20.39 2.04
CA PRO A 73 9.27 -21.68 1.42
C PRO A 73 9.93 -21.79 0.03
N LYS A 74 10.47 -22.98 -0.26
CA LYS A 74 11.03 -23.30 -1.58
C LYS A 74 9.89 -23.51 -2.59
N GLN A 75 10.13 -23.11 -3.85
CA GLN A 75 9.18 -23.28 -4.95
C GLN A 75 7.78 -22.74 -4.65
N ALA A 76 7.70 -21.65 -3.88
CA ALA A 76 6.43 -21.05 -3.51
C ALA A 76 5.83 -20.20 -4.64
N THR A 77 4.50 -20.09 -4.63
CA THR A 77 3.80 -19.02 -5.33
C THR A 77 3.90 -17.77 -4.46
N TRP A 78 4.62 -16.75 -4.95
CA TRP A 78 4.74 -15.47 -4.27
C TRP A 78 3.58 -14.59 -4.70
N VAL A 79 2.80 -14.09 -3.75
CA VAL A 79 1.68 -13.16 -3.98
C VAL A 79 2.09 -11.80 -3.42
N ASP A 80 2.50 -10.88 -4.30
CA ASP A 80 2.93 -9.54 -3.94
C ASP A 80 1.75 -8.57 -3.96
N LEU A 81 1.25 -8.22 -2.79
CA LEU A 81 0.08 -7.35 -2.61
C LEU A 81 0.52 -5.89 -2.61
N GLY A 82 -0.05 -5.07 -3.51
CA GLY A 82 0.40 -3.69 -3.71
C GLY A 82 1.80 -3.66 -4.32
N ALA A 83 2.00 -4.46 -5.36
CA ALA A 83 3.30 -4.70 -5.97
C ALA A 83 3.92 -3.41 -6.54
N GLY A 84 3.11 -2.43 -6.98
CA GLY A 84 3.58 -1.19 -7.60
C GLY A 84 4.58 -1.48 -8.72
N SER A 85 5.79 -0.91 -8.61
CA SER A 85 6.89 -1.12 -9.56
C SER A 85 7.54 -2.51 -9.50
N CYS A 86 7.08 -3.39 -8.60
CA CYS A 86 7.61 -4.74 -8.32
C CYS A 86 9.07 -4.78 -7.84
N GLN A 87 9.76 -3.64 -7.73
CA GLN A 87 11.19 -3.56 -7.43
C GLN A 87 11.52 -4.14 -6.05
N LYS A 88 10.68 -3.87 -5.05
CA LYS A 88 10.86 -4.39 -3.68
C LYS A 88 10.94 -5.91 -3.66
N ALA A 89 9.99 -6.59 -4.29
CA ALA A 89 9.98 -8.05 -4.38
C ALA A 89 11.10 -8.59 -5.29
N ALA A 90 11.41 -7.90 -6.39
CA ALA A 90 12.44 -8.31 -7.34
C ALA A 90 13.84 -8.46 -6.69
N HIS A 91 14.17 -7.64 -5.69
CA HIS A 91 15.43 -7.76 -4.95
C HIS A 91 15.61 -9.14 -4.28
N LEU A 92 14.52 -9.79 -3.88
CA LEU A 92 14.55 -11.11 -3.24
C LEU A 92 14.87 -12.24 -4.23
N PHE A 93 14.63 -12.04 -5.53
CA PHE A 93 14.91 -13.04 -6.58
C PHE A 93 16.39 -13.42 -6.68
N SER A 94 17.28 -12.56 -6.18
CA SER A 94 18.73 -12.80 -6.16
C SER A 94 19.14 -14.02 -5.33
N ARG A 95 18.30 -14.46 -4.38
CA ARG A 95 18.62 -15.56 -3.45
C ARG A 95 17.58 -16.68 -3.45
N THR A 96 16.30 -16.33 -3.57
CA THR A 96 15.22 -17.33 -3.69
C THR A 96 14.36 -16.97 -4.88
N LEU A 97 14.25 -17.90 -5.83
CA LEU A 97 13.32 -17.76 -6.94
C LEU A 97 11.95 -18.35 -6.56
N PRO A 98 10.85 -17.65 -6.84
CA PRO A 98 9.53 -18.24 -6.74
C PRO A 98 9.29 -19.26 -7.84
N ALA A 99 8.38 -20.21 -7.60
CA ALA A 99 7.82 -21.03 -8.67
C ALA A 99 6.92 -20.17 -9.58
N THR A 100 6.19 -19.23 -9.00
CA THR A 100 5.50 -18.17 -9.74
C THR A 100 5.46 -16.90 -8.91
N TYR A 101 5.76 -15.78 -9.55
CA TYR A 101 5.58 -14.44 -8.99
C TYR A 101 4.23 -13.88 -9.48
N MET A 102 3.30 -13.71 -8.55
CA MET A 102 1.98 -13.13 -8.77
C MET A 102 1.96 -11.71 -8.20
N ALA A 103 2.07 -10.72 -9.08
CA ALA A 103 2.00 -9.31 -8.71
C ALA A 103 0.55 -8.83 -8.71
N VAL A 104 0.12 -8.18 -7.63
CA VAL A 104 -1.26 -7.75 -7.41
C VAL A 104 -1.29 -6.26 -7.10
N ASP A 105 -2.04 -5.48 -7.86
CA ASP A 105 -2.15 -4.03 -7.66
C ASP A 105 -3.47 -3.48 -8.18
N ILE A 106 -3.94 -2.34 -7.65
CA ILE A 106 -5.13 -1.65 -8.15
C ILE A 106 -4.83 -0.89 -9.46
N SER A 107 -3.57 -0.51 -9.69
CA SER A 107 -3.16 0.23 -10.89
C SER A 107 -2.83 -0.71 -12.06
N SER A 108 -3.85 -1.36 -12.63
CA SER A 108 -3.71 -2.44 -13.63
C SER A 108 -2.77 -2.10 -14.79
N ALA A 109 -2.93 -0.92 -15.41
CA ALA A 109 -2.14 -0.52 -16.57
C ALA A 109 -0.66 -0.26 -16.21
N TYR A 110 -0.42 0.38 -15.05
CA TYR A 110 0.93 0.62 -14.56
C TYR A 110 1.62 -0.70 -14.21
N LEU A 111 0.94 -1.60 -13.48
CA LEU A 111 1.45 -2.93 -13.13
C LEU A 111 1.78 -3.77 -14.37
N ALA A 112 0.90 -3.78 -15.38
CA ALA A 112 1.12 -4.56 -16.60
C ALA A 112 2.41 -4.16 -17.34
N ASN A 113 2.72 -2.86 -17.37
CA ASN A 113 3.97 -2.35 -17.94
C ASN A 113 5.18 -2.78 -17.12
N GLN A 114 5.13 -2.61 -15.79
CA GLN A 114 6.25 -2.96 -14.91
C GLN A 114 6.55 -4.46 -14.92
N LEU A 115 5.51 -5.29 -14.96
CA LEU A 115 5.66 -6.74 -15.01
C LEU A 115 6.29 -7.22 -16.32
N LYS A 116 6.02 -6.53 -17.44
CA LYS A 116 6.64 -6.84 -18.74
C LYS A 116 8.15 -6.62 -18.69
N ASP A 117 8.58 -5.49 -18.13
CA ASP A 117 10.00 -5.15 -18.00
C ASP A 117 10.70 -6.09 -17.02
N LEU A 118 10.05 -6.42 -15.89
CA LEU A 118 10.57 -7.37 -14.91
C LEU A 118 10.71 -8.79 -15.50
N GLN A 119 9.72 -9.24 -16.29
CA GLN A 119 9.77 -10.54 -16.97
C GLN A 119 10.94 -10.64 -17.95
N ALA A 120 11.27 -9.53 -18.64
CA ALA A 120 12.43 -9.48 -19.53
C ALA A 120 13.76 -9.57 -18.76
N GLN A 121 13.82 -9.03 -17.55
CA GLN A 121 15.00 -9.08 -16.67
C GLN A 121 15.17 -10.45 -15.99
N HIS A 122 14.07 -11.17 -15.73
CA HIS A 122 14.06 -12.47 -15.06
C HIS A 122 13.27 -13.52 -15.87
N PRO A 123 13.77 -13.95 -17.05
CA PRO A 123 13.06 -14.85 -17.95
C PRO A 123 12.76 -16.24 -17.36
N GLN A 124 13.48 -16.63 -16.31
CA GLN A 124 13.31 -17.89 -15.59
C GLN A 124 12.14 -17.87 -14.58
N VAL A 125 11.63 -16.69 -14.22
CA VAL A 125 10.52 -16.55 -13.26
C VAL A 125 9.22 -16.49 -14.04
N ASN A 126 8.30 -17.41 -13.76
CA ASN A 126 6.93 -17.30 -14.26
C ASN A 126 6.25 -16.11 -13.59
N MET A 127 5.75 -15.14 -14.37
CA MET A 127 5.09 -13.95 -13.84
C MET A 127 3.62 -13.84 -14.25
N VAL A 128 2.78 -13.55 -13.25
CA VAL A 128 1.35 -13.31 -13.38
C VAL A 128 1.01 -11.96 -12.76
N GLY A 129 0.28 -11.12 -13.50
CA GLY A 129 -0.27 -9.88 -12.99
C GLY A 129 -1.76 -10.01 -12.70
N VAL A 130 -2.21 -9.42 -11.60
CA VAL A 130 -3.63 -9.35 -11.22
C VAL A 130 -3.98 -7.91 -10.86
N GLY A 131 -4.76 -7.25 -11.71
CA GLY A 131 -5.36 -5.96 -11.42
C GLY A 131 -6.55 -6.14 -10.48
N MET A 132 -6.47 -5.70 -9.23
CA MET A 132 -7.56 -5.84 -8.24
C MET A 132 -7.49 -4.84 -7.09
N ASP A 133 -8.65 -4.42 -6.59
CA ASP A 133 -8.76 -3.79 -5.26
C ASP A 133 -8.81 -4.90 -4.20
N PHE A 134 -7.67 -5.16 -3.57
CA PHE A 134 -7.54 -6.19 -2.54
C PHE A 134 -7.96 -5.72 -1.14
N SER A 135 -8.35 -4.45 -0.96
CA SER A 135 -8.67 -3.89 0.35
C SER A 135 -9.88 -4.58 1.00
N GLN A 136 -10.87 -4.96 0.19
CA GLN A 136 -12.12 -5.59 0.64
C GLN A 136 -12.14 -7.10 0.44
N SER A 137 -11.39 -7.64 -0.54
CA SER A 137 -11.43 -9.07 -0.89
C SER A 137 -10.10 -9.54 -1.50
N LEU A 138 -9.69 -10.77 -1.17
CA LEU A 138 -8.55 -11.47 -1.77
C LEU A 138 -9.01 -12.71 -2.54
N THR A 139 -10.03 -12.54 -3.38
CA THR A 139 -10.55 -13.62 -4.24
C THR A 139 -9.90 -13.56 -5.62
N PHE A 140 -9.07 -14.56 -5.92
CA PHE A 140 -8.39 -14.68 -7.20
C PHE A 140 -9.23 -15.41 -8.27
N PRO A 141 -9.05 -15.09 -9.57
CA PRO A 141 -9.65 -15.82 -10.68
C PRO A 141 -9.56 -17.34 -10.54
N ALA A 142 -10.60 -18.06 -10.96
CA ALA A 142 -10.64 -19.53 -10.91
C ALA A 142 -9.41 -20.18 -11.61
N ALA A 143 -8.91 -19.55 -12.68
CA ALA A 143 -7.72 -19.99 -13.40
C ALA A 143 -6.42 -19.98 -12.56
N LEU A 144 -6.38 -19.22 -11.46
CA LEU A 144 -5.22 -19.13 -10.57
C LEU A 144 -5.32 -20.04 -9.34
N GLN A 145 -6.49 -20.64 -9.09
CA GLN A 145 -6.73 -21.45 -7.88
C GLN A 145 -5.85 -22.70 -7.81
N GLN A 146 -5.58 -23.34 -8.96
CA GLN A 146 -4.65 -24.46 -9.02
C GLN A 146 -3.23 -24.02 -8.61
N GLN A 147 -2.79 -22.84 -9.04
CA GLN A 147 -1.44 -22.35 -8.75
C GLN A 147 -1.28 -21.92 -7.28
N LEU A 148 -2.35 -21.40 -6.67
CA LEU A 148 -2.39 -21.02 -5.26
C LEU A 148 -2.43 -22.25 -4.32
N SER A 149 -2.94 -23.39 -4.79
CA SER A 149 -3.04 -24.62 -3.99
C SER A 149 -1.94 -25.65 -4.25
N ALA A 150 -1.25 -25.61 -5.40
CA ALA A 150 -0.23 -26.58 -5.77
C ALA A 150 1.10 -26.43 -5.02
N HIS A 151 1.41 -25.23 -4.53
CA HIS A 151 2.67 -24.88 -3.88
C HIS A 151 2.41 -24.12 -2.56
N PRO A 152 3.43 -23.95 -1.69
CA PRO A 152 3.32 -23.01 -0.59
C PRO A 152 3.05 -21.60 -1.14
N VAL A 153 2.24 -20.82 -0.44
CA VAL A 153 1.97 -19.42 -0.74
C VAL A 153 2.83 -18.55 0.16
N LEU A 154 3.68 -17.73 -0.45
CA LEU A 154 4.38 -16.64 0.24
C LEU A 154 3.67 -15.34 -0.10
N THR A 155 2.94 -14.77 0.83
CA THR A 155 2.39 -13.42 0.64
C THR A 155 3.47 -12.40 0.96
N LEU A 156 3.69 -11.44 0.06
CA LEU A 156 4.52 -10.26 0.30
C LEU A 156 3.62 -9.05 0.50
N TYR A 157 3.86 -8.28 1.56
CA TYR A 157 3.20 -6.99 1.76
C TYR A 157 4.20 -5.96 2.29
N LEU A 158 4.96 -5.38 1.37
CA LEU A 158 6.14 -4.56 1.68
C LEU A 158 5.83 -3.07 1.62
N GLY A 159 6.66 -2.24 2.27
CA GLY A 159 6.61 -0.78 2.23
C GLY A 159 5.66 -0.14 3.24
N SER A 160 5.21 -0.90 4.23
CA SER A 160 4.30 -0.43 5.29
C SER A 160 2.95 0.10 4.78
N SER A 161 2.48 -0.37 3.63
CA SER A 161 1.15 -0.03 3.09
C SER A 161 0.00 -0.46 4.01
N LEU A 162 0.23 -1.41 4.94
CA LEU A 162 -0.73 -1.75 5.99
C LEU A 162 -1.10 -0.54 6.86
N GLY A 163 -0.19 0.43 6.97
CA GLY A 163 -0.43 1.68 7.69
C GLY A 163 -1.62 2.48 7.16
N ASN A 164 -2.10 2.21 5.94
CA ASN A 164 -3.24 2.89 5.35
C ASN A 164 -4.59 2.42 5.90
N PHE A 165 -4.60 1.31 6.64
CA PHE A 165 -5.77 0.76 7.30
C PHE A 165 -5.82 1.19 8.76
N THR A 166 -7.03 1.41 9.29
CA THR A 166 -7.22 1.47 10.75
C THR A 166 -6.82 0.14 11.40
N PRO A 167 -6.51 0.09 12.71
CA PRO A 167 -6.11 -1.15 13.37
C PRO A 167 -7.10 -2.31 13.18
N THR A 168 -8.40 -2.02 13.18
CA THR A 168 -9.46 -3.03 12.95
C THR A 168 -9.48 -3.53 11.51
N GLU A 169 -9.32 -2.62 10.54
CA GLU A 169 -9.24 -2.98 9.12
C GLU A 169 -7.95 -3.75 8.82
N ALA A 170 -6.83 -3.35 9.42
CA ALA A 170 -5.54 -4.02 9.31
C ALA A 170 -5.63 -5.47 9.82
N LEU A 171 -6.25 -5.69 10.98
CA LEU A 171 -6.51 -7.03 11.50
C LEU A 171 -7.36 -7.85 10.52
N SER A 172 -8.45 -7.27 10.04
CA SER A 172 -9.34 -7.94 9.07
C SER A 172 -8.60 -8.30 7.78
N PHE A 173 -7.70 -7.43 7.32
CA PHE A 173 -6.87 -7.68 6.14
C PHE A 173 -5.83 -8.78 6.39
N LEU A 174 -5.15 -8.76 7.54
CA LEU A 174 -4.21 -9.82 7.93
C LEU A 174 -4.91 -11.18 8.05
N GLN A 175 -6.16 -11.24 8.54
CA GLN A 175 -6.96 -12.47 8.57
C GLN A 175 -7.26 -13.01 7.17
N ARG A 176 -7.52 -12.12 6.19
CA ARG A 176 -7.68 -12.53 4.79
C ARG A 176 -6.38 -13.08 4.22
N ILE A 177 -5.23 -12.48 4.55
CA ILE A 177 -3.91 -13.02 4.16
C ILE A 177 -3.66 -14.38 4.81
N ALA A 178 -3.97 -14.56 6.09
CA ALA A 178 -3.85 -15.84 6.77
C ALA A 178 -4.70 -16.92 6.08
N ALA A 179 -5.95 -16.59 5.72
CA ALA A 179 -6.82 -17.49 4.96
C ALA A 179 -6.26 -17.83 3.57
N LEU A 180 -5.64 -16.86 2.87
CA LEU A 180 -4.95 -17.11 1.60
C LEU A 180 -3.76 -18.06 1.78
N CYS A 181 -2.95 -17.86 2.83
CA CYS A 181 -1.81 -18.74 3.14
C CYS A 181 -2.28 -20.17 3.47
N GLN A 182 -3.43 -20.33 4.11
CA GLN A 182 -4.04 -21.64 4.41
C GLN A 182 -4.52 -22.40 3.16
N GLN A 183 -4.74 -21.72 2.04
CA GLN A 183 -5.06 -22.38 0.76
C GLN A 183 -3.83 -23.03 0.12
N GLY A 184 -2.63 -22.55 0.47
CA GLY A 184 -1.36 -23.08 0.01
C GLY A 184 -0.91 -24.34 0.75
N GLN A 185 0.15 -24.96 0.25
CA GLN A 185 0.78 -26.10 0.90
C GLN A 185 1.48 -25.71 2.23
N PRO A 186 1.82 -26.67 3.12
CA PRO A 186 2.59 -26.38 4.33
C PRO A 186 3.88 -25.62 4.04
N GLY A 187 4.22 -24.66 4.91
CA GLY A 187 5.31 -23.72 4.67
C GLY A 187 4.85 -22.35 4.17
N SER A 188 3.57 -22.19 3.84
CA SER A 188 2.97 -20.89 3.49
C SER A 188 3.10 -19.87 4.62
N GLY A 189 3.11 -18.58 4.28
CA GLY A 189 3.24 -17.50 5.25
C GLY A 189 3.30 -16.12 4.61
N LEU A 190 3.57 -15.12 5.45
CA LEU A 190 3.58 -13.71 5.13
C LEU A 190 4.95 -13.10 5.45
N LEU A 191 5.53 -12.39 4.46
CA LEU A 191 6.63 -11.45 4.68
C LEU A 191 6.08 -10.02 4.54
N ILE A 192 6.08 -9.26 5.64
CA ILE A 192 5.44 -7.95 5.72
C ILE A 192 6.37 -6.90 6.31
N GLY A 193 6.43 -5.73 5.68
CA GLY A 193 7.15 -4.58 6.19
C GLY A 193 6.23 -3.63 6.94
N ILE A 194 6.63 -3.18 8.12
CA ILE A 194 5.91 -2.17 8.90
C ILE A 194 6.84 -1.06 9.39
N ASP A 195 6.35 0.17 9.28
CA ASP A 195 7.02 1.35 9.79
C ASP A 195 6.74 1.52 11.28
N LEU A 196 7.80 1.69 12.06
CA LEU A 196 7.72 1.74 13.52
C LEU A 196 7.49 3.16 14.03
N VAL A 197 6.89 3.29 15.22
CA VAL A 197 6.80 4.60 15.89
C VAL A 197 8.21 5.13 16.22
N LYS A 198 8.43 6.43 15.99
CA LYS A 198 9.71 7.13 16.22
C LYS A 198 9.46 8.63 16.39
N GLU A 199 10.51 9.42 16.48
CA GLU A 199 10.44 10.88 16.62
C GLU A 199 9.50 11.54 15.61
N THR A 200 8.55 12.34 16.12
CA THR A 200 7.50 13.00 15.35
C THR A 200 8.06 13.78 14.17
N HIS A 201 9.15 14.54 14.38
CA HIS A 201 9.75 15.33 13.32
C HIS A 201 10.21 14.46 12.13
N THR A 202 10.79 13.29 12.40
CA THR A 202 11.21 12.35 11.34
C THR A 202 10.01 11.82 10.58
N LEU A 203 8.94 11.48 11.29
CA LEU A 203 7.70 10.99 10.68
C LEU A 203 7.03 12.06 9.83
N GLU A 204 6.88 13.28 10.32
CA GLU A 204 6.24 14.37 9.58
C GLU A 204 7.06 14.77 8.36
N ARG A 205 8.39 14.84 8.48
CA ARG A 205 9.29 15.15 7.36
C ARG A 205 9.19 14.14 6.23
N ALA A 206 8.99 12.86 6.54
CA ALA A 206 8.83 11.85 5.51
C ALA A 206 7.58 12.09 4.64
N TYR A 207 6.56 12.80 5.14
CA TYR A 207 5.31 13.07 4.42
C TYR A 207 5.15 14.54 4.01
N ALA A 208 6.13 15.39 4.31
CA ALA A 208 6.16 16.80 3.97
C ALA A 208 7.58 17.20 3.53
N ASP A 209 8.03 16.60 2.42
CA ASP A 209 9.35 16.83 1.84
C ASP A 209 9.54 18.26 1.30
N ASP A 210 10.79 18.74 1.26
CA ASP A 210 11.11 20.12 0.87
C ASP A 210 10.91 20.37 -0.63
N LEU A 211 10.97 19.30 -1.44
CA LEU A 211 10.76 19.37 -2.88
C LEU A 211 9.28 19.44 -3.27
N GLY A 212 8.37 19.19 -2.31
CA GLY A 212 6.93 19.23 -2.52
C GLY A 212 6.39 18.06 -3.36
N VAL A 213 7.13 16.95 -3.46
CA VAL A 213 6.70 15.78 -4.24
C VAL A 213 5.54 15.06 -3.56
N THR A 214 5.56 14.91 -2.24
CA THR A 214 4.44 14.36 -1.45
C THR A 214 3.21 15.27 -1.50
N ALA A 215 3.44 16.59 -1.53
CA ALA A 215 2.36 17.54 -1.74
C ALA A 215 1.71 17.37 -3.12
N ALA A 216 2.52 17.22 -4.18
CA ALA A 216 2.03 16.95 -5.53
C ALA A 216 1.28 15.61 -5.62
N PHE A 217 1.77 14.57 -4.96
CA PHE A 217 1.09 13.28 -4.82
C PHE A 217 -0.27 13.41 -4.16
N ASN A 218 -0.34 14.11 -3.01
CA ASN A 218 -1.61 14.31 -2.31
C ASN A 218 -2.59 15.12 -3.17
N LEU A 219 -2.14 16.23 -3.74
CA LEU A 219 -2.94 17.12 -4.59
C LEU A 219 -3.44 16.44 -5.88
N ASN A 220 -2.73 15.44 -6.39
CA ASN A 220 -3.14 14.67 -7.57
C ASN A 220 -4.51 14.00 -7.38
N VAL A 221 -4.87 13.62 -6.14
CA VAL A 221 -6.17 13.01 -5.85
C VAL A 221 -7.33 13.90 -6.30
N LEU A 222 -7.21 15.23 -6.19
CA LEU A 222 -8.26 16.16 -6.63
C LEU A 222 -8.50 16.09 -8.14
N ARG A 223 -7.43 15.88 -8.92
CA ARG A 223 -7.55 15.68 -10.38
C ARG A 223 -8.23 14.36 -10.69
N ARG A 224 -7.89 13.30 -9.95
CA ARG A 224 -8.54 12.00 -10.08
C ARG A 224 -10.02 12.10 -9.72
N VAL A 225 -10.38 12.81 -8.65
CA VAL A 225 -11.76 13.05 -8.24
C VAL A 225 -12.52 13.87 -9.29
N ASN A 226 -11.92 14.91 -9.87
CA ASN A 226 -12.51 15.63 -11.01
C ASN A 226 -12.84 14.71 -12.18
N HIS A 227 -11.94 13.77 -12.50
CA HIS A 227 -12.17 12.81 -13.57
C HIS A 227 -13.28 11.80 -13.24
N LEU A 228 -13.33 11.30 -12.00
CA LEU A 228 -14.28 10.26 -11.58
C LEU A 228 -15.68 10.81 -11.28
N LEU A 229 -15.79 11.93 -10.57
CA LEU A 229 -17.05 12.54 -10.16
C LEU A 229 -17.57 13.62 -11.12
N GLY A 230 -16.73 14.12 -12.02
CA GLY A 230 -17.04 15.36 -12.74
C GLY A 230 -17.04 16.59 -11.83
N SER A 231 -16.23 16.56 -10.74
CA SER A 231 -16.06 17.71 -9.86
C SER A 231 -15.20 18.81 -10.48
N ASP A 232 -15.24 20.00 -9.90
CA ASP A 232 -14.53 21.20 -10.37
C ASP A 232 -13.42 21.69 -9.43
N PHE A 233 -12.77 20.79 -8.67
CA PHE A 233 -11.63 21.18 -7.82
C PHE A 233 -10.53 21.87 -8.62
N ASP A 234 -10.16 23.09 -8.23
CA ASP A 234 -8.91 23.72 -8.66
C ASP A 234 -7.81 23.41 -7.67
N VAL A 235 -6.85 22.57 -8.07
CA VAL A 235 -5.71 22.14 -7.25
C VAL A 235 -4.95 23.32 -6.63
N ARG A 236 -4.93 24.50 -7.28
CA ARG A 236 -4.20 25.68 -6.81
C ARG A 236 -4.79 26.25 -5.52
N ASP A 237 -6.06 25.98 -5.25
CA ASP A 237 -6.78 26.49 -4.08
C ASP A 237 -6.57 25.63 -2.83
N TRP A 238 -5.81 24.54 -2.96
CA TRP A 238 -5.54 23.59 -1.89
C TRP A 238 -4.05 23.56 -1.55
N GLN A 239 -3.76 23.27 -0.28
CA GLN A 239 -2.41 22.99 0.19
C GLN A 239 -2.36 21.66 0.92
N HIS A 240 -1.25 20.94 0.72
CA HIS A 240 -0.97 19.72 1.44
C HIS A 240 -0.55 20.04 2.88
N CYS A 241 -1.08 19.27 3.84
CA CYS A 241 -0.67 19.28 5.23
C CYS A 241 -0.46 17.83 5.71
N ALA A 242 0.68 17.52 6.29
CA ALA A 242 0.92 16.27 7.01
C ALA A 242 1.16 16.56 8.49
N ARG A 243 0.61 15.72 9.37
CA ARG A 243 0.81 15.82 10.82
C ARG A 243 0.86 14.45 11.46
N PHE A 244 1.64 14.29 12.51
CA PHE A 244 1.63 13.08 13.31
C PHE A 244 0.60 13.19 14.44
N ASN A 245 -0.41 12.32 14.41
CA ASN A 245 -1.34 12.16 15.50
C ASN A 245 -0.74 11.18 16.52
N THR A 246 -0.15 11.71 17.58
CA THR A 246 0.53 10.94 18.62
C THR A 246 -0.40 10.00 19.37
N GLN A 247 -1.66 10.39 19.60
CA GLN A 247 -2.64 9.57 20.31
C GLN A 247 -3.04 8.34 19.49
N ALA A 248 -3.22 8.51 18.17
CA ALA A 248 -3.58 7.41 17.28
C ALA A 248 -2.36 6.67 16.69
N SER A 249 -1.14 7.16 16.97
CA SER A 249 0.12 6.65 16.39
C SER A 249 0.09 6.55 14.87
N ARG A 250 -0.26 7.65 14.19
CA ARG A 250 -0.33 7.68 12.71
C ARG A 250 0.04 9.04 12.14
N ILE A 251 0.61 9.04 10.95
CA ILE A 251 0.59 10.24 10.11
C ILE A 251 -0.81 10.39 9.53
N GLU A 252 -1.29 11.63 9.46
CA GLU A 252 -2.48 12.00 8.70
C GLU A 252 -2.07 12.97 7.60
N MET A 253 -2.45 12.68 6.36
CA MET A 253 -2.36 13.60 5.24
C MET A 253 -3.70 14.28 5.01
N HIS A 254 -3.64 15.57 4.75
CA HIS A 254 -4.80 16.43 4.53
C HIS A 254 -4.57 17.36 3.34
N LEU A 255 -5.67 17.76 2.71
CA LEU A 255 -5.72 18.88 1.79
C LEU A 255 -6.53 20.00 2.43
N GLN A 256 -5.89 21.13 2.65
CA GLN A 256 -6.48 22.29 3.31
C GLN A 256 -6.89 23.36 2.29
N ALA A 257 -8.10 23.87 2.41
CA ALA A 257 -8.60 25.00 1.61
C ALA A 257 -7.86 26.29 1.97
N LYS A 258 -7.30 26.99 0.97
CA LYS A 258 -6.55 28.25 1.17
C LYS A 258 -7.45 29.46 1.44
N HIS A 259 -8.69 29.39 0.99
CA HIS A 259 -9.76 30.37 1.17
C HIS A 259 -11.11 29.65 1.17
N ASP A 260 -12.21 30.37 1.35
CA ASP A 260 -13.55 29.82 1.18
C ASP A 260 -13.73 29.30 -0.27
N LEU A 261 -14.25 28.10 -0.41
CA LEU A 261 -14.37 27.36 -1.67
C LEU A 261 -15.75 26.72 -1.79
N LEU A 262 -16.31 26.77 -2.99
CA LEU A 262 -17.47 25.96 -3.37
C LEU A 262 -17.02 24.97 -4.44
N VAL A 263 -17.11 23.68 -4.13
CA VAL A 263 -16.83 22.59 -5.08
C VAL A 263 -18.15 21.94 -5.47
N GLN A 264 -18.36 21.73 -6.77
CA GLN A 264 -19.58 21.18 -7.35
C GLN A 264 -19.28 19.93 -8.17
N TRP A 265 -20.20 18.97 -8.12
CA TRP A 265 -20.18 17.77 -8.97
C TRP A 265 -21.61 17.24 -9.10
N ASN A 266 -21.99 16.74 -10.27
CA ASN A 266 -23.25 16.03 -10.57
C ASN A 266 -24.40 16.15 -9.51
N GLY A 267 -25.00 17.33 -9.38
CA GLY A 267 -26.18 17.56 -8.51
C GLY A 267 -25.87 17.78 -7.03
N HIS A 268 -24.60 17.75 -6.64
CA HIS A 268 -24.09 18.01 -5.30
C HIS A 268 -23.15 19.23 -5.31
N GLN A 269 -23.03 19.84 -4.14
CA GLN A 269 -22.04 20.88 -3.88
C GLN A 269 -21.60 20.80 -2.43
N ARG A 270 -20.37 21.25 -2.17
CA ARG A 270 -19.87 21.45 -0.82
C ARG A 270 -19.13 22.77 -0.70
N HIS A 271 -19.48 23.51 0.35
CA HIS A 271 -18.70 24.64 0.81
C HIS A 271 -17.59 24.14 1.75
N PHE A 272 -16.36 24.57 1.49
CA PHE A 272 -15.23 24.42 2.40
C PHE A 272 -14.84 25.80 2.89
N ASN A 273 -14.82 26.00 4.21
CA ASN A 273 -14.33 27.26 4.76
C ASN A 273 -12.80 27.33 4.63
N GLN A 274 -12.23 28.54 4.63
CA GLN A 274 -10.79 28.73 4.73
C GLN A 274 -10.21 27.93 5.90
N GLY A 275 -9.19 27.12 5.62
CA GLY A 275 -8.52 26.28 6.61
C GLY A 275 -9.22 24.93 6.89
N GLU A 276 -10.42 24.68 6.36
CA GLU A 276 -11.06 23.37 6.40
C GLU A 276 -10.24 22.34 5.61
N THR A 277 -10.20 21.10 6.10
CA THR A 277 -9.37 20.04 5.55
C THR A 277 -10.19 18.86 5.04
N ILE A 278 -9.76 18.30 3.91
CA ILE A 278 -10.12 16.95 3.47
C ILE A 278 -9.03 16.00 3.95
N HIS A 279 -9.40 14.99 4.74
CA HIS A 279 -8.48 13.93 5.16
C HIS A 279 -8.30 12.92 4.03
N THR A 280 -7.05 12.65 3.63
CA THR A 280 -6.75 11.87 2.42
C THR A 280 -6.01 10.55 2.68
N GLU A 281 -5.27 10.44 3.79
CA GLU A 281 -4.54 9.22 4.12
C GLU A 281 -4.21 9.14 5.60
N ASN A 282 -4.31 7.93 6.16
CA ASN A 282 -3.62 7.56 7.38
C ASN A 282 -2.36 6.79 7.04
N SER A 283 -1.30 6.93 7.83
CA SER A 283 -0.21 5.96 7.87
C SER A 283 0.14 5.62 9.31
N TYR A 284 -0.48 4.55 9.82
CA TYR A 284 -0.25 4.03 11.17
C TYR A 284 1.18 3.53 11.34
N LYS A 285 1.74 3.84 12.50
CA LYS A 285 3.07 3.45 12.95
C LYS A 285 2.91 2.54 14.15
N TRP A 286 3.65 1.45 14.17
CA TRP A 286 3.45 0.37 15.14
C TRP A 286 4.62 0.26 16.10
N SER A 287 4.39 -0.30 17.29
CA SER A 287 5.48 -0.96 18.01
C SER A 287 5.60 -2.42 17.57
N ILE A 288 6.76 -3.02 17.80
CA ILE A 288 7.00 -4.45 17.51
C ILE A 288 6.00 -5.34 18.25
N ASP A 289 5.75 -5.06 19.53
CA ASP A 289 4.84 -5.85 20.36
C ASP A 289 3.40 -5.73 19.87
N GLN A 290 2.92 -4.51 19.62
CA GLN A 290 1.57 -4.27 19.10
C GLN A 290 1.34 -4.98 17.77
N PHE A 291 2.33 -4.94 16.88
CA PHE A 291 2.19 -5.59 15.57
C PHE A 291 2.30 -7.12 15.67
N THR A 292 3.14 -7.63 16.57
CA THR A 292 3.20 -9.07 16.86
C THR A 292 1.83 -9.58 17.35
N ASP A 293 1.16 -8.83 18.22
CA ASP A 293 -0.17 -9.19 18.71
C ASP A 293 -1.24 -9.12 17.60
N GLN A 294 -1.13 -8.16 16.67
CA GLN A 294 -1.99 -8.11 15.48
C GLN A 294 -1.82 -9.36 14.60
N LEU A 295 -0.58 -9.81 14.36
CA LEU A 295 -0.32 -11.02 13.61
C LEU A 295 -0.88 -12.27 14.31
N ARG A 296 -0.73 -12.36 15.65
CA ARG A 296 -1.33 -13.46 16.43
C ARG A 296 -2.85 -13.47 16.35
N ALA A 297 -3.47 -12.30 16.52
CA ALA A 297 -4.92 -12.15 16.41
C ALA A 297 -5.45 -12.46 15.00
N ALA A 298 -4.61 -12.28 13.98
CA ALA A 298 -4.92 -12.64 12.60
C ALA A 298 -4.83 -14.16 12.32
N GLY A 299 -4.23 -14.93 13.23
CA GLY A 299 -4.11 -16.39 13.13
C GLY A 299 -2.70 -16.90 12.80
N PHE A 300 -1.68 -16.03 12.79
CA PHE A 300 -0.28 -16.45 12.66
C PHE A 300 0.29 -16.88 14.00
N SER A 301 1.19 -17.86 13.99
CA SER A 301 1.70 -18.51 15.21
C SER A 301 3.22 -18.43 15.34
N SER A 302 3.95 -18.61 14.24
CA SER A 302 5.40 -18.49 14.19
C SER A 302 5.77 -17.12 13.63
N ILE A 303 6.21 -16.22 14.51
CA ILE A 303 6.49 -14.83 14.16
C ILE A 303 7.95 -14.52 14.46
N GLN A 304 8.65 -14.00 13.45
CA GLN A 304 10.00 -13.46 13.56
C GLN A 304 10.03 -12.06 12.95
N HIS A 305 10.97 -11.23 13.39
CA HIS A 305 11.17 -9.91 12.81
C HIS A 305 12.64 -9.53 12.75
N TRP A 306 12.94 -8.60 11.85
CA TRP A 306 14.24 -7.97 11.69
C TRP A 306 14.06 -6.48 11.55
N THR A 307 14.94 -5.70 12.18
CA THR A 307 14.91 -4.25 12.13
C THR A 307 16.19 -3.69 11.54
N ASP A 308 16.14 -2.43 11.15
CA ASP A 308 17.34 -1.64 10.95
C ASP A 308 17.99 -1.28 12.31
N PRO A 309 19.25 -0.82 12.33
CA PRO A 309 19.94 -0.49 13.58
C PRO A 309 19.28 0.60 14.42
N LEU A 310 18.49 1.49 13.81
CA LEU A 310 17.76 2.56 14.52
C LEU A 310 16.37 2.12 14.96
N VAL A 311 15.94 0.89 14.63
CA VAL A 311 14.61 0.36 14.95
C VAL A 311 13.51 1.27 14.40
N HIS A 312 13.73 1.77 13.18
CA HIS A 312 12.81 2.66 12.48
C HIS A 312 11.78 1.88 11.65
N PHE A 313 12.15 0.71 11.17
CA PHE A 313 11.31 -0.15 10.36
C PHE A 313 11.54 -1.61 10.78
N ALA A 314 10.53 -2.44 10.58
CA ALA A 314 10.64 -3.87 10.81
C ALA A 314 10.07 -4.66 9.63
N VAL A 315 10.77 -5.73 9.26
CA VAL A 315 10.25 -6.76 8.37
C VAL A 315 9.90 -7.96 9.24
N PHE A 316 8.66 -8.43 9.14
CA PHE A 316 8.15 -9.59 9.85
C PHE A 316 7.99 -10.77 8.89
N TRP A 317 8.38 -11.95 9.37
CA TRP A 317 7.95 -13.23 8.84
C TRP A 317 6.89 -13.80 9.77
N ALA A 318 5.76 -14.23 9.23
CA ALA A 318 4.64 -14.80 9.98
C ALA A 318 4.08 -16.05 9.29
N GLN A 319 3.94 -17.14 10.04
CA GLN A 319 3.38 -18.42 9.58
C GLN A 319 2.31 -18.95 10.53
#